data_AF-A0A7W3N7F6-F1
#
_entry.id   AF-A0A7W3N7F6-F1
#
_cell.length_a   1.000
_cell.length_b   1.000
_cell.length_c   1.000
_cell.angle_alpha   90.00
_cell.angle_beta   90.00
_cell.angle_gamma   90.00
#
_symmetry.space_group_name_H-M   'P 1'
#
loop_
_entity.id
_entity.type
_entity.pdbx_description
1 polymer ?
#
loop_
_entity_poly.entity_id
_entity_poly.type
_entity_poly.pdbx_seq_one_letter_code
_entity_poly.pdbx_strand_id
1 'polypeptide(L)'
;MNIRDLPFNMSYRFNEQLREVPINPHQMKQGIIYLKKRALEEEDECAAAKTYGHIGVYERILGELTSSERHLLLAIYLYDRHADTIGEFLNTIRLGHTYHWQEQWDKANETFQLLIEQLKADEDLHIYEDFVYQYYGKCLLDQRVVSRAHHYFQRALEIRLKKGDKELIESTNSCIRLCLNKLKHS
;
A
#
# COMPACT_ATOMS: atom_id res chain seq x y z
N MET A 1 -2.11 -1.75 -19.28
CA MET A 1 -2.96 -0.53 -19.35
C MET A 1 -2.66 0.39 -18.18
N ASN A 2 -2.69 1.70 -18.39
CA ASN A 2 -2.49 2.67 -17.32
C ASN A 2 -3.84 2.93 -16.62
N ILE A 3 -3.86 3.00 -15.29
CA ILE A 3 -5.07 3.37 -14.52
C ILE A 3 -5.68 4.68 -15.04
N ARG A 4 -4.84 5.57 -15.58
CA ARG A 4 -5.24 6.86 -16.16
C ARG A 4 -6.16 6.74 -17.38
N ASP A 5 -6.26 5.55 -17.99
CA ASP A 5 -7.09 5.29 -19.16
C ASP A 5 -8.50 4.81 -18.79
N LEU A 6 -8.81 4.68 -17.50
CA LEU A 6 -10.13 4.24 -17.05
C LEU A 6 -11.17 5.36 -17.23
N PRO A 7 -12.40 5.05 -17.70
CA PRO A 7 -13.47 6.03 -17.84
C PRO A 7 -14.13 6.38 -16.49
N PHE A 8 -13.43 6.14 -15.37
CA PHE A 8 -13.93 6.33 -14.01
C PHE A 8 -12.92 7.13 -13.19
N ASN A 9 -13.42 8.01 -12.33
CA ASN A 9 -12.59 8.72 -11.38
C ASN A 9 -12.12 7.77 -10.25
N MET A 10 -10.89 7.29 -10.37
CA MET A 10 -10.21 6.44 -9.38
C MET A 10 -9.34 7.23 -8.39
N SER A 11 -9.45 8.55 -8.37
CA SER A 11 -8.63 9.39 -7.50
C SER A 11 -9.10 9.36 -6.04
N TYR A 12 -8.16 9.63 -5.14
CA TYR A 12 -8.37 9.66 -3.71
C TYR A 12 -7.64 10.86 -3.10
N ARG A 13 -7.99 11.19 -1.86
CA ARG A 13 -7.31 12.17 -1.02
C ARG A 13 -6.98 11.54 0.33
N PHE A 14 -6.15 12.19 1.13
CA PHE A 14 -5.93 11.77 2.51
C PHE A 14 -6.92 12.49 3.45
N ASN A 15 -7.47 11.77 4.42
CA ASN A 15 -8.23 12.36 5.52
C ASN A 15 -7.30 12.85 6.65
N GLU A 16 -7.87 13.35 7.75
CA GLU A 16 -7.13 13.87 8.91
C GLU A 16 -6.22 12.81 9.57
N GLN A 17 -6.57 11.52 9.44
CA GLN A 17 -5.79 10.39 9.93
C GLN A 17 -4.77 9.89 8.90
N LEU A 18 -4.55 10.63 7.81
CA LEU A 18 -3.65 10.27 6.72
C LEU A 18 -3.98 8.92 6.05
N ARG A 19 -5.26 8.50 6.12
CA ARG A 19 -5.83 7.37 5.38
C ARG A 19 -6.44 7.86 4.08
N GLU A 20 -6.32 7.02 3.05
CA GLU A 20 -6.82 7.30 1.71
C GLU A 20 -8.35 7.23 1.74
N VAL A 21 -9.04 8.21 1.15
CA VAL A 21 -10.49 8.22 0.99
C VAL A 21 -10.83 8.60 -0.46
N PRO A 22 -11.83 7.96 -1.07
CA PRO A 22 -12.15 8.20 -2.48
C PRO A 22 -12.64 9.64 -2.68
N ILE A 23 -12.23 10.29 -3.77
CA ILE A 23 -12.80 11.58 -4.18
C ILE A 23 -14.22 11.37 -4.71
N ASN A 24 -14.45 10.27 -5.45
CA ASN A 24 -15.77 9.87 -5.93
C ASN A 24 -16.02 8.37 -5.63
N PRO A 25 -16.65 8.04 -4.49
CA PRO A 25 -16.89 6.64 -4.10
C PRO A 25 -17.71 5.87 -5.15
N HIS A 26 -18.70 6.53 -5.76
CA HIS A 26 -19.57 5.89 -6.76
C HIS A 26 -18.77 5.51 -8.01
N GLN A 27 -17.99 6.43 -8.58
CA GLN A 27 -17.18 6.13 -9.76
C GLN A 27 -16.07 5.12 -9.46
N MET A 28 -15.43 5.19 -8.29
CA MET A 28 -14.45 4.19 -7.89
C MET A 28 -15.06 2.79 -7.82
N LYS A 29 -16.28 2.65 -7.28
CA LYS A 29 -17.02 1.38 -7.25
C LYS A 29 -17.31 0.86 -8.66
N GLN A 30 -17.75 1.72 -9.58
CA GLN A 30 -17.96 1.33 -10.98
C GLN A 30 -16.66 0.92 -11.67
N GLY A 31 -15.57 1.64 -11.40
CA GLY A 31 -14.24 1.29 -11.90
C GLY A 31 -13.76 -0.07 -11.41
N ILE A 32 -13.99 -0.42 -10.14
CA ILE A 32 -13.67 -1.75 -9.61
C ILE A 32 -14.48 -2.84 -10.33
N ILE A 33 -15.78 -2.64 -10.57
CA ILE A 33 -16.61 -3.60 -11.31
C ILE A 33 -16.06 -3.81 -12.73
N TYR A 34 -15.70 -2.72 -13.40
CA TYR A 34 -15.09 -2.77 -14.73
C TYR A 34 -13.75 -3.53 -14.72
N LEU A 35 -12.87 -3.23 -13.76
CA LEU A 35 -11.58 -3.90 -13.60
C LEU A 35 -11.75 -5.39 -13.32
N LYS A 36 -12.72 -5.78 -12.47
CA LYS A 36 -13.02 -7.20 -12.17
C LYS A 36 -13.43 -7.96 -13.41
N LYS A 37 -14.34 -7.40 -14.22
CA LYS A 37 -14.75 -8.02 -15.49
C LYS A 37 -13.55 -8.25 -16.40
N ARG A 38 -12.69 -7.23 -16.56
CA ARG A 38 -11.51 -7.33 -17.41
C ARG A 38 -10.48 -8.33 -16.90
N ALA A 39 -10.24 -8.39 -15.59
CA ALA A 39 -9.30 -9.34 -15.01
C ALA A 39 -9.74 -10.80 -15.26
N LEU A 40 -11.05 -11.07 -15.33
CA LEU A 40 -11.58 -12.40 -15.67
C LEU A 40 -11.46 -12.74 -17.16
N GLU A 41 -11.40 -11.73 -18.03
CA GLU A 41 -11.26 -11.87 -19.48
C GLU A 41 -9.79 -11.81 -19.94
N GLU A 42 -8.85 -11.57 -19.01
CA GLU A 42 -7.42 -11.43 -19.30
C GLU A 42 -6.74 -12.80 -19.32
N GLU A 43 -6.10 -13.13 -20.44
CA GLU A 43 -5.44 -14.43 -20.64
C GLU A 43 -4.03 -14.45 -20.02
N ASP A 44 -3.36 -13.30 -19.94
CA ASP A 44 -2.07 -13.16 -19.26
C ASP A 44 -2.30 -13.06 -17.74
N GLU A 45 -1.99 -14.14 -17.03
CA GLU A 45 -2.13 -14.22 -15.56
C GLU A 45 -1.35 -13.10 -14.82
N CYS A 46 -0.20 -12.65 -15.32
CA CYS A 46 0.56 -11.54 -14.71
C CYS A 46 -0.14 -10.18 -14.96
N ALA A 47 -0.75 -10.00 -16.13
CA ALA A 47 -1.58 -8.83 -16.41
C ALA A 47 -2.87 -8.82 -15.56
N ALA A 48 -3.48 -9.99 -15.36
CA ALA A 48 -4.61 -10.17 -14.45
C ALA A 48 -4.20 -9.87 -13.00
N ALA A 49 -3.07 -10.41 -12.53
CA ALA A 49 -2.51 -10.17 -11.20
C ALA A 49 -2.29 -8.67 -10.92
N LYS A 50 -1.73 -7.94 -11.90
CA LYS A 50 -1.58 -6.48 -11.82
C LYS A 50 -2.91 -5.79 -11.59
N THR A 51 -3.95 -6.23 -12.30
CA THR A 51 -5.30 -5.69 -12.20
C THR A 51 -5.93 -6.01 -10.84
N TYR A 52 -5.81 -7.24 -10.34
CA TYR A 52 -6.24 -7.62 -9.00
C TYR A 52 -5.53 -6.83 -7.90
N GLY A 53 -4.23 -6.58 -8.07
CA GLY A 53 -3.45 -5.72 -7.17
C GLY A 53 -4.02 -4.30 -7.07
N HIS A 54 -4.47 -3.72 -8.18
CA HIS A 54 -5.11 -2.41 -8.19
C HIS A 54 -6.53 -2.44 -7.62
N ILE A 55 -7.32 -3.47 -7.94
CA ILE A 55 -8.64 -3.70 -7.33
C ILE A 55 -8.51 -3.72 -5.81
N GLY A 56 -7.54 -4.47 -5.27
CA GLY A 56 -7.29 -4.55 -3.85
C GLY A 56 -7.02 -3.21 -3.19
N VAL A 57 -6.24 -2.33 -3.85
CA VAL A 57 -6.01 -0.96 -3.36
C VAL A 57 -7.30 -0.15 -3.32
N TYR A 58 -8.09 -0.13 -4.40
CA TYR A 58 -9.33 0.65 -4.44
C TYR A 58 -10.39 0.13 -3.48
N GLU A 59 -10.49 -1.19 -3.30
CA GLU A 59 -11.37 -1.79 -2.30
C GLU A 59 -10.97 -1.38 -0.88
N ARG A 60 -9.66 -1.33 -0.57
CA ARG A 60 -9.19 -0.79 0.71
C ARG A 60 -9.64 0.66 0.89
N ILE A 61 -9.46 1.51 -0.13
CA ILE A 61 -9.85 2.93 -0.09
C ILE A 61 -11.36 3.11 0.11
N LEU A 62 -12.19 2.21 -0.44
CA LEU A 62 -13.64 2.19 -0.20
C LEU A 62 -14.04 1.62 1.17
N GLY A 63 -13.11 1.05 1.94
CA GLY A 63 -13.39 0.37 3.21
C GLY A 63 -13.82 -1.09 3.07
N GLU A 64 -13.77 -1.66 1.86
CA GLU A 64 -14.12 -3.05 1.56
C GLU A 64 -12.95 -4.01 1.87
N LEU A 65 -12.50 -3.98 3.13
CA LEU A 65 -11.19 -4.52 3.52
C LEU A 65 -11.05 -6.03 3.31
N THR A 66 -12.08 -6.82 3.59
CA THR A 66 -12.07 -8.28 3.34
C THR A 66 -11.98 -8.59 1.85
N SER A 67 -12.58 -7.76 0.99
CA SER A 67 -12.46 -7.93 -0.45
C SER A 67 -11.05 -7.56 -0.92
N SER A 68 -10.50 -6.47 -0.37
CA SER A 68 -9.13 -6.04 -0.64
C SER A 68 -8.12 -7.15 -0.34
N GLU A 69 -8.20 -7.76 0.84
CA GLU A 69 -7.37 -8.89 1.24
C GLU A 69 -7.44 -10.04 0.22
N ARG A 70 -8.66 -10.45 -0.19
CA ARG A 70 -8.85 -11.54 -1.14
C ARG A 70 -8.18 -11.28 -2.49
N HIS A 71 -8.37 -10.09 -3.07
CA HIS A 71 -7.80 -9.77 -4.38
C HIS A 71 -6.27 -9.56 -4.32
N LEU A 72 -5.74 -9.06 -3.20
CA LEU A 72 -4.30 -8.94 -3.01
C LEU A 72 -3.64 -10.31 -2.86
N LEU A 73 -4.23 -11.23 -2.10
CA LEU A 73 -3.76 -12.62 -2.01
C LEU A 73 -3.81 -13.33 -3.35
N LEU A 74 -4.86 -13.10 -4.15
CA LEU A 74 -4.93 -13.64 -5.52
C LEU A 74 -3.82 -13.07 -6.42
N ALA A 75 -3.56 -11.76 -6.34
CA ALA A 75 -2.46 -11.14 -7.10
C ALA A 75 -1.09 -11.73 -6.71
N ILE A 76 -0.83 -11.87 -5.40
CA ILE A 76 0.40 -12.48 -4.87
C ILE A 76 0.55 -13.91 -5.39
N TYR A 77 -0.49 -14.73 -5.29
CA TYR A 77 -0.48 -16.11 -5.77
C TYR A 77 -0.16 -16.23 -7.26
N LEU A 78 -0.74 -15.35 -8.09
CA LEU A 78 -0.47 -15.35 -9.53
C LEU A 78 0.97 -14.93 -9.82
N TYR A 79 1.51 -13.91 -9.15
CA TYR A 79 2.90 -13.52 -9.34
C TYR A 79 3.90 -14.59 -8.88
N ASP A 80 3.66 -15.22 -7.73
CA ASP A 80 4.46 -16.35 -7.22
C ASP A 80 4.50 -17.52 -8.22
N ARG A 81 3.34 -17.90 -8.79
CA ARG A 81 3.25 -18.95 -9.82
C ARG A 81 4.09 -18.67 -11.07
N HIS A 82 4.35 -17.40 -11.37
CA HIS A 82 5.17 -16.97 -12.51
C HIS A 82 6.58 -16.55 -12.10
N ALA A 83 6.96 -16.78 -10.83
CA ALA A 83 8.24 -16.36 -10.25
C ALA A 83 8.54 -14.86 -10.44
N ASP A 84 7.50 -14.01 -10.44
CA ASP A 84 7.63 -12.56 -10.49
C ASP A 84 7.74 -11.99 -9.07
N THR A 85 8.96 -12.01 -8.54
CA THR A 85 9.27 -11.55 -7.18
C THR A 85 8.92 -10.08 -6.96
N ILE A 86 9.05 -9.22 -7.98
CA ILE A 86 8.72 -7.79 -7.88
C ILE A 86 7.20 -7.61 -7.74
N GLY A 87 6.42 -8.29 -8.59
CA GLY A 87 4.97 -8.27 -8.54
C GLY A 87 4.42 -8.79 -7.21
N GLU A 88 4.99 -9.90 -6.72
CA GLU A 88 4.66 -10.48 -5.42
C GLU A 88 4.95 -9.48 -4.29
N PHE A 89 6.18 -8.98 -4.20
CA PHE A 89 6.64 -8.06 -3.14
C PHE A 89 5.76 -6.80 -3.06
N LEU A 90 5.48 -6.17 -4.20
CA LEU A 90 4.62 -4.99 -4.28
C LEU A 90 3.21 -5.25 -3.75
N ASN A 91 2.63 -6.41 -4.03
CA ASN A 91 1.29 -6.75 -3.55
C ASN A 91 1.30 -7.19 -2.09
N THR A 92 2.39 -7.74 -1.59
CA THR A 92 2.61 -8.00 -0.16
C THR A 92 2.69 -6.70 0.65
N ILE A 93 3.33 -5.64 0.14
CA ILE A 93 3.26 -4.29 0.75
C ILE A 93 1.81 -3.82 0.86
N ARG A 94 1.04 -3.94 -0.23
CA ARG A 94 -0.36 -3.51 -0.27
C ARG A 94 -1.22 -4.31 0.69
N LEU A 95 -0.96 -5.62 0.83
CA LEU A 95 -1.64 -6.52 1.75
C LEU A 95 -1.35 -6.15 3.21
N GLY A 96 -0.08 -5.88 3.56
CA GLY A 96 0.28 -5.40 4.89
C GLY A 96 -0.46 -4.10 5.26
N HIS A 97 -0.64 -3.19 4.31
CA HIS A 97 -1.43 -1.97 4.51
C HIS A 97 -2.94 -2.27 4.66
N THR A 98 -3.47 -3.29 3.99
CA THR A 98 -4.84 -3.77 4.20
C THR A 98 -5.02 -4.39 5.60
N TYR A 99 -4.08 -5.23 6.06
CA TYR A 99 -4.10 -5.78 7.42
C TYR A 99 -4.04 -4.67 8.49
N HIS A 100 -3.23 -3.64 8.26
CA HIS A 100 -3.22 -2.44 9.09
C HIS A 100 -4.62 -1.82 9.20
N TRP A 101 -5.30 -1.58 8.08
CA TRP A 101 -6.63 -0.96 8.13
C TRP A 101 -7.72 -1.85 8.73
N GLN A 102 -7.53 -3.17 8.67
CA GLN A 102 -8.38 -4.15 9.36
C GLN A 102 -8.08 -4.24 10.87
N GLU A 103 -7.07 -3.51 11.37
CA GLU A 103 -6.59 -3.60 12.74
C GLU A 103 -6.12 -5.01 13.13
N GLN A 104 -5.73 -5.81 12.12
CA GLN A 104 -5.08 -7.12 12.32
C GLN A 104 -3.59 -6.89 12.56
N TRP A 105 -3.26 -6.32 13.72
CA TRP A 105 -1.93 -5.81 14.06
C TRP A 105 -0.84 -6.86 13.92
N ASP A 106 -1.08 -8.08 14.39
CA ASP A 106 -0.10 -9.17 14.32
C ASP A 106 0.24 -9.50 12.87
N LYS A 107 -0.77 -9.72 12.02
CA LYS A 107 -0.56 -9.98 10.59
C LYS A 107 0.13 -8.82 9.88
N ALA A 108 -0.26 -7.58 10.18
CA ALA A 108 0.38 -6.41 9.57
C ALA A 108 1.86 -6.32 9.98
N ASN A 109 2.16 -6.50 11.26
CA ASN A 109 3.52 -6.47 11.80
C ASN A 109 4.38 -7.60 11.21
N GLU A 110 3.87 -8.82 11.16
CA GLU A 110 4.54 -9.97 10.53
C GLU A 110 4.82 -9.73 9.05
N THR A 111 3.82 -9.21 8.31
CA THR A 111 3.97 -8.89 6.88
C THR A 111 5.06 -7.84 6.65
N PHE A 112 5.08 -6.76 7.43
CA PHE A 112 6.12 -5.73 7.27
C PHE A 112 7.50 -6.20 7.72
N GLN A 113 7.60 -7.09 8.71
CA GLN A 113 8.88 -7.70 9.09
C GLN A 113 9.41 -8.61 7.99
N LEU A 114 8.56 -9.43 7.38
CA LEU A 114 8.90 -10.26 6.22
C LEU A 114 9.44 -9.40 5.07
N LEU A 115 8.75 -8.31 4.73
CA LEU A 115 9.17 -7.38 3.68
C LEU A 115 10.54 -6.75 3.98
N ILE A 116 10.84 -6.45 5.24
CA ILE A 116 12.15 -5.93 5.66
C ILE A 116 13.25 -6.98 5.50
N GLU A 117 12.98 -8.25 5.81
CA GLU A 117 13.95 -9.32 5.59
C GLU A 117 14.20 -9.56 4.10
N GLN A 118 13.16 -9.52 3.27
CA GLN A 118 13.29 -9.61 1.81
C GLN A 118 14.15 -8.47 1.23
N LEU A 119 13.96 -7.24 1.71
CA LEU A 119 14.82 -6.10 1.31
C LEU A 119 16.29 -6.30 1.67
N LYS A 120 16.62 -7.03 2.74
CA LYS A 120 18.02 -7.33 3.08
C LYS A 120 18.62 -8.40 2.17
N ALA A 121 17.79 -9.28 1.62
CA ALA A 121 18.22 -10.40 0.80
C ALA A 121 18.31 -10.06 -0.69
N ASP A 122 17.55 -9.07 -1.16
CA ASP A 122 17.42 -8.74 -2.57
C ASP A 122 17.50 -7.22 -2.81
N GLU A 123 18.55 -6.79 -3.50
CA GLU A 123 18.81 -5.39 -3.84
C GLU A 123 17.82 -4.84 -4.88
N ASP A 124 17.26 -5.70 -5.75
CA ASP A 124 16.30 -5.27 -6.79
C ASP A 124 15.01 -4.74 -6.16
N LEU A 125 14.70 -5.14 -4.92
CA LEU A 125 13.54 -4.68 -4.15
C LEU A 125 13.74 -3.31 -3.50
N HIS A 126 14.97 -2.78 -3.44
CA HIS A 126 15.28 -1.50 -2.76
C HIS A 126 14.55 -0.32 -3.38
N ILE A 127 14.14 -0.42 -4.64
CA ILE A 127 13.30 0.58 -5.30
C ILE A 127 11.94 0.78 -4.61
N TYR A 128 11.51 -0.14 -3.74
CA TYR A 128 10.27 -0.07 -2.97
C TYR A 128 10.49 0.08 -1.45
N GLU A 129 11.74 0.20 -0.99
CA GLU A 129 12.10 0.26 0.43
C GLU A 129 11.39 1.41 1.17
N ASP A 130 11.28 2.58 0.53
CA ASP A 130 10.59 3.73 1.13
C ASP A 130 9.10 3.48 1.36
N PHE A 131 8.44 2.69 0.50
CA PHE A 131 7.04 2.32 0.70
C PHE A 131 6.88 1.39 1.90
N VAL A 132 7.78 0.40 2.07
CA VAL A 132 7.76 -0.49 3.24
C VAL A 132 7.86 0.31 4.54
N TYR A 133 8.85 1.19 4.65
CA TYR A 133 9.01 2.02 5.85
C TYR A 133 7.86 3.00 6.05
N GLN A 134 7.36 3.62 4.98
CA GLN A 134 6.25 4.55 5.06
C GLN A 134 4.97 3.88 5.57
N TYR A 135 4.63 2.69 5.07
CA TYR A 135 3.41 2.00 5.48
C TYR A 135 3.59 1.32 6.84
N TYR A 136 4.76 0.76 7.15
CA TYR A 136 4.98 0.19 8.48
C TYR A 136 4.99 1.26 9.58
N GLY A 137 5.58 2.42 9.30
CA GLY A 137 5.52 3.58 10.19
C GLY A 137 4.07 4.01 10.49
N LYS A 138 3.20 4.05 9.47
CA LYS A 138 1.76 4.35 9.66
C LYS A 138 1.07 3.30 10.53
N CYS A 139 1.34 2.02 10.28
CA CYS A 139 0.79 0.92 11.07
C CYS A 139 1.20 1.01 12.55
N LEU A 140 2.47 1.30 12.83
CA LEU A 140 2.97 1.48 14.20
C LEU A 140 2.44 2.73 14.88
N LEU A 141 2.21 3.80 14.10
CA LEU A 141 1.64 5.04 14.62
C LEU A 141 0.20 4.83 15.14
N ASP A 142 -0.61 4.09 14.39
CA ASP A 142 -1.98 3.73 14.80
C ASP A 142 -1.99 2.79 16.02
N GLN A 143 -0.97 1.93 16.15
CA GLN A 143 -0.71 1.12 17.36
C GLN A 143 -0.12 1.92 18.53
N ARG A 144 0.04 3.24 18.41
CA ARG A 144 0.65 4.14 19.41
C ARG A 144 2.13 3.85 19.74
N VAL A 145 2.83 3.13 18.87
CA VAL A 145 4.28 2.86 18.99
C VAL A 145 5.07 4.00 18.34
N VAL A 146 4.91 5.20 18.88
CA VAL A 146 5.27 6.45 18.18
C VAL A 146 6.77 6.56 17.86
N SER A 147 7.65 6.14 18.77
CA SER A 147 9.11 6.21 18.55
C SER A 147 9.57 5.34 17.38
N ARG A 148 9.03 4.11 17.25
CA ARG A 148 9.35 3.23 16.12
C ARG A 148 8.72 3.73 14.81
N ALA A 149 7.51 4.26 14.88
CA ALA A 149 6.88 4.91 13.72
C ALA A 149 7.73 6.07 13.19
N HIS A 150 8.19 6.96 14.08
CA HIS A 150 9.07 8.07 13.73
C HIS A 150 10.37 7.61 13.08
N HIS A 151 11.02 6.58 13.64
CA HIS A 151 12.23 5.99 13.05
C HIS A 151 12.00 5.54 11.60
N TYR A 152 10.92 4.79 11.33
CA TYR A 152 10.63 4.34 9.97
C TYR A 152 10.28 5.49 9.02
N PHE A 153 9.57 6.52 9.48
CA PHE A 153 9.33 7.70 8.64
C PHE A 153 10.62 8.45 8.29
N GLN A 154 11.60 8.53 9.20
CA GLN A 154 12.91 9.12 8.89
C GLN A 154 13.63 8.31 7.80
N ARG A 155 13.63 6.98 7.89
CA ARG A 155 14.22 6.12 6.85
C ARG A 155 13.53 6.27 5.49
N ALA A 156 12.19 6.32 5.48
CA ALA A 156 11.44 6.57 4.25
C ALA A 156 11.77 7.94 3.64
N LEU A 157 11.89 8.98 4.48
CA LEU A 157 12.21 10.34 4.04
C LEU A 157 13.60 10.41 3.40
N GLU A 158 14.62 9.78 3.98
CA GLU A 158 15.97 9.76 3.43
C GLU A 158 16.00 9.18 2.01
N ILE A 159 15.28 8.08 1.77
CA ILE A 159 15.20 7.45 0.45
C ILE A 159 14.42 8.35 -0.52
N ARG A 160 13.29 8.92 -0.09
CA ARG A 160 12.46 9.80 -0.92
C ARG A 160 13.15 11.10 -1.31
N LEU A 161 13.98 11.66 -0.43
CA LEU A 161 14.84 12.81 -0.73
C LEU A 161 15.83 12.49 -1.85
N LYS A 162 16.45 11.29 -1.83
CA LYS A 162 17.34 10.83 -2.92
C LYS A 162 16.58 10.63 -4.24
N LYS A 163 15.34 10.10 -4.18
CA LYS A 163 14.47 9.92 -5.35
C LYS A 163 13.94 11.25 -5.92
N GLY A 164 13.85 12.30 -5.10
CA GLY A 164 13.38 13.63 -5.50
C GLY A 164 11.86 13.76 -5.71
N ASP A 165 11.07 12.78 -5.25
CA ASP A 165 9.61 12.82 -5.38
C ASP A 165 8.99 13.73 -4.31
N LYS A 166 8.60 14.94 -4.73
CA LYS A 166 8.07 15.98 -3.85
C LYS A 166 6.78 15.57 -3.14
N GLU A 167 5.91 14.80 -3.80
CA GLU A 167 4.63 14.38 -3.21
C GLU A 167 4.86 13.34 -2.11
N LEU A 168 5.75 12.38 -2.37
CA LEU A 168 6.12 11.37 -1.38
C LEU A 168 6.86 11.98 -0.18
N ILE A 169 7.75 12.94 -0.42
CA ILE A 169 8.44 13.69 0.64
C ILE A 169 7.43 14.40 1.55
N GLU A 170 6.47 15.14 0.98
CA GLU A 170 5.47 15.87 1.77
C GLU A 170 4.52 14.91 2.52
N SER A 171 4.19 13.77 1.91
CA SER A 171 3.43 12.70 2.57
C SER A 171 4.16 12.20 3.81
N THR A 172 5.46 11.93 3.72
CA THR A 172 6.28 11.48 4.87
C THR A 172 6.42 12.57 5.92
N ASN A 173 6.66 13.83 5.53
CA ASN A 173 6.73 14.96 6.46
C ASN A 173 5.43 15.13 7.26
N SER A 174 4.27 14.93 6.64
CA SER A 174 2.98 14.94 7.33
C SER A 174 2.90 13.88 8.43
N CYS A 175 3.39 12.66 8.16
CA CYS A 175 3.47 11.60 9.16
C CYS A 175 4.45 11.93 10.30
N ILE A 176 5.62 12.50 9.99
CA ILE A 176 6.60 12.92 11.01
C ILE A 176 6.01 13.99 11.93
N ARG A 177 5.35 15.02 11.36
CA ARG A 177 4.65 16.06 12.14
C ARG A 177 3.62 15.45 13.10
N LEU A 178 2.86 14.46 12.62
CA LEU A 178 1.87 13.77 13.45
C LEU A 178 2.53 12.98 14.61
N CYS A 179 3.65 12.31 14.37
CA CYS A 179 4.44 11.67 15.44
C CYS A 179 4.90 12.67 16.50
N LEU A 180 5.50 13.78 16.06
CA LEU A 180 6.03 14.81 16.97
C LEU A 180 4.93 15.44 17.83
N ASN A 181 3.74 15.65 17.25
CA ASN A 181 2.59 16.14 18.01
C ASN A 181 2.15 15.13 19.07
N LYS A 182 2.09 13.83 18.74
CA LYS A 182 1.72 12.79 19.71
C LYS A 182 2.73 12.63 20.84
N LEU A 183 4.04 12.76 20.57
CA LEU A 183 5.10 12.71 21.59
C LEU A 183 5.08 13.91 22.55
N LYS A 184 4.59 15.08 22.11
CA LYS A 184 4.47 16.27 22.97
C LYS A 184 3.30 16.21 23.94
N HIS A 185 2.34 15.32 23.68
CA HIS A 185 1.10 15.18 24.45
C HIS A 185 0.97 13.82 25.15
N SER A 186 2.05 13.03 25.18
CA SER A 186 2.19 11.78 25.92
C SER A 186 2.98 11.99 27.20
#